data_AF-A0A6M2ADA0-F1
#
_entry.id   AF-A0A6M2ADA0-F1
#
_cell.length_a   1.000
_cell.length_b   1.000
_cell.length_c   1.000
_cell.angle_alpha   90.00
_cell.angle_beta   90.00
_cell.angle_gamma   90.00
#
_symmetry.space_group_name_H-M   'P 1'
#
loop_
_entity.id
_entity.type
_entity.pdbx_description
1 polymer ?
#
loop_
_entity_poly.entity_id
_entity_poly.type
_entity_poly.pdbx_seq_one_letter_code
_entity_poly.pdbx_strand_id
1 'polypeptide(L)' 'MSLENLREEIDEIDDQIIDLLERRLNIAKDLIKYKKNVTDITRENEILAKIESEYIKNIYKTIFENSKKVQRKNL' A
#
# COMPACT_ATOMS: atom_id res chain seq x y z
N MET A 1 5.09 -6.03 30.64
CA MET A 1 4.44 -6.24 29.33
C MET A 1 4.22 -7.74 29.17
N SER A 2 2.98 -8.16 28.87
CA SER A 2 2.62 -9.58 28.69
C SER A 2 2.56 -9.92 27.19
N LEU A 3 2.52 -11.21 26.84
CA LEU A 3 2.25 -11.64 25.46
C LEU A 3 0.92 -11.08 24.94
N GLU A 4 -0.10 -11.02 25.80
CA GLU A 4 -1.42 -10.53 25.42
C GLU A 4 -1.37 -9.03 25.11
N ASN A 5 -0.73 -8.23 25.96
CA ASN A 5 -0.57 -6.80 25.71
C ASN A 5 0.19 -6.52 24.42
N LEU A 6 1.22 -7.31 24.11
CA LEU A 6 1.97 -7.17 22.84
C LEU A 6 1.11 -7.52 21.62
N ARG A 7 0.18 -8.47 21.75
CA ARG A 7 -0.74 -8.83 20.67
C ARG A 7 -1.80 -7.77 20.48
N GLU A 8 -2.39 -7.25 21.57
CA GLU A 8 -3.33 -6.14 21.52
C GLU A 8 -2.71 -4.91 20.84
N GLU A 9 -1.45 -4.57 21.17
CA GLU A 9 -0.74 -3.47 20.50
C GLU A 9 -0.53 -3.73 18.99
N ILE A 10 -0.29 -4.98 18.59
CA ILE A 10 -0.18 -5.34 17.16
C ILE A 10 -1.55 -5.28 16.48
N ASP A 11 -2.60 -5.79 17.12
CA ASP A 11 -3.95 -5.80 16.58
C ASP A 11 -4.44 -4.36 16.31
N GLU A 12 -4.18 -3.43 17.23
CA GLU A 12 -4.49 -2.00 17.04
C GLU A 12 -3.73 -1.38 15.85
N ILE A 13 -2.49 -1.82 15.60
CA ILE A 13 -1.71 -1.37 14.44
C ILE A 13 -2.25 -1.99 13.16
N ASP A 14 -2.59 -3.28 13.18
CA ASP A 14 -3.09 -4.00 12.03
C ASP A 14 -4.45 -3.47 11.56
N ASP A 15 -5.34 -3.11 12.48
CA ASP A 15 -6.60 -2.43 12.17
C ASP A 15 -6.34 -1.11 11.41
N GLN A 16 -5.37 -0.31 11.87
CA GLN A 16 -4.98 0.92 11.17
C GLN A 16 -4.36 0.65 9.80
N ILE A 17 -3.55 -0.40 9.67
CA ILE A 17 -2.95 -0.80 8.39
C ILE A 17 -4.04 -1.20 7.40
N ILE A 18 -5.03 -1.99 7.83
CA ILE A 18 -6.16 -2.43 7.01
C ILE A 18 -6.92 -1.21 6.47
N ASP A 19 -7.37 -0.32 7.36
CA ASP A 19 -8.13 0.87 6.98
C ASP A 19 -7.38 1.77 5.99
N LEU A 20 -6.07 1.98 6.24
CA LEU A 20 -5.23 2.78 5.35
C LEU A 20 -5.06 2.12 3.97
N LEU A 21 -4.87 0.80 3.92
CA LEU A 21 -4.70 0.07 2.67
C LEU A 21 -6.00 0.05 1.85
N GLU A 22 -7.15 -0.15 2.48
CA GLU A 22 -8.45 -0.10 1.80
C GLU A 22 -8.70 1.28 1.18
N ARG A 23 -8.52 2.35 1.97
CA ARG A 23 -8.64 3.72 1.49
C ARG A 23 -7.68 3.99 0.33
N ARG A 24 -6.42 3.55 0.45
CA ARG A 24 -5.40 3.72 -0.58
C ARG A 24 -5.78 3.00 -1.87
N LEU A 25 -6.30 1.78 -1.80
CA LEU A 25 -6.75 1.01 -2.98
C LEU A 25 -7.98 1.63 -3.63
N ASN A 26 -8.92 2.17 -2.85
CA ASN A 26 -10.07 2.90 -3.40
C ASN A 26 -9.63 4.15 -4.15
N ILE A 27 -8.70 4.93 -3.59
CA ILE A 27 -8.10 6.06 -4.32
C ILE A 27 -7.39 5.58 -5.59
N ALA A 28 -6.67 4.45 -5.53
CA ALA A 28 -5.99 3.90 -6.71
C ALA A 28 -6.99 3.50 -7.82
N LYS A 29 -8.17 2.97 -7.47
CA LYS A 29 -9.25 2.68 -8.44
C LYS A 29 -9.66 3.95 -9.18
N ASP A 30 -9.86 5.06 -8.47
CA ASP A 30 -10.26 6.32 -9.09
C ASP A 30 -9.12 6.98 -9.86
N LEU A 31 -7.89 6.82 -9.41
CA LEU A 31 -6.71 7.43 -10.00
C LEU A 31 -6.50 7.01 -11.47
N ILE A 32 -6.92 5.80 -11.86
CA ILE A 32 -6.75 5.32 -13.25
C ILE A 32 -7.44 6.23 -14.27
N LYS A 33 -8.55 6.89 -13.87
CA LYS A 33 -9.31 7.82 -14.71
C LYS A 33 -8.47 9.02 -15.19
N TYR A 34 -7.37 9.31 -14.49
CA TYR A 34 -6.49 10.44 -14.77
C TYR A 34 -5.13 10.01 -15.32
N LYS A 35 -4.82 8.71 -15.32
CA LYS A 35 -3.52 8.19 -15.74
C LYS A 35 -3.52 7.79 -17.21
N LYS A 36 -2.41 8.07 -17.89
CA LYS A 36 -2.15 7.54 -19.23
C LYS A 36 -1.83 6.04 -19.22
N ASN A 37 -1.13 5.57 -18.19
CA ASN A 37 -0.70 4.17 -18.03
C ASN A 37 -0.87 3.72 -16.58
N VAL A 38 -1.17 2.44 -16.37
CA VAL A 38 -1.31 1.85 -15.02
C VAL A 38 0.02 1.90 -14.25
N THR A 39 1.12 1.57 -14.91
CA THR A 39 2.46 1.54 -14.32
C THR A 39 3.14 2.90 -14.45
N ASP A 40 3.67 3.41 -13.35
CA ASP A 40 4.47 4.64 -13.29
C ASP A 40 5.73 4.37 -12.44
N ILE A 41 6.78 3.90 -13.11
CA ILE A 41 8.03 3.48 -12.45
C ILE A 41 8.70 4.65 -11.74
N THR A 42 8.66 5.85 -12.34
CA THR A 42 9.23 7.06 -11.74
C THR A 42 8.55 7.34 -10.40
N ARG A 43 7.21 7.35 -10.37
CA ARG A 43 6.47 7.60 -9.15
C ARG A 43 6.67 6.51 -8.08
N GLU A 44 6.73 5.25 -8.50
CA GLU A 44 7.00 4.14 -7.58
C GLU A 44 8.39 4.26 -6.94
N ASN A 45 9.42 4.60 -7.73
CA ASN A 45 10.78 4.81 -7.24
C ASN A 45 10.89 6.00 -6.28
N GLU A 46 10.19 7.11 -6.55
CA GLU A 46 10.14 8.26 -5.64
C GLU A 46 9.58 7.90 -4.26
N ILE A 47 8.60 6.99 -4.19
CA ILE A 47 8.03 6.54 -2.92
C ILE A 47 8.99 5.57 -2.24
N LEU A 48 9.58 4.62 -2.96
CA LEU A 48 10.53 3.65 -2.40
C LEU A 48 11.81 4.33 -1.89
N ALA A 49 12.23 5.43 -2.50
CA ALA A 49 13.38 6.22 -2.04
C ALA A 49 13.15 6.87 -0.67
N LYS A 50 11.90 7.04 -0.23
CA LYS A 50 11.55 7.59 1.09
C LYS A 50 11.56 6.54 2.21
N ILE A 51 11.68 5.27 1.86
CA ILE A 51 11.57 4.16 2.80
C ILE A 51 12.99 3.64 3.06
N GLU A 52 13.46 3.72 4.30
CA GLU A 52 14.80 3.24 4.65
C GLU A 52 14.84 1.71 4.76
N SER A 53 13.84 1.11 5.40
CA SER A 53 13.76 -0.33 5.61
C SER A 53 13.48 -1.10 4.33
N GLU A 54 14.39 -2.02 3.96
CA GLU A 54 14.19 -2.89 2.79
C GLU A 54 12.97 -3.82 2.95
N TYR A 55 12.64 -4.21 4.19
CA TYR A 55 11.43 -4.98 4.47
C TYR A 55 10.17 -4.19 4.12
N ILE A 56 10.12 -2.91 4.52
CA ILE A 56 8.98 -2.03 4.20
C ILE A 56 8.93 -1.74 2.69
N LYS A 57 10.08 -1.59 2.01
CA LYS A 57 10.11 -1.46 0.54
C LYS A 57 9.49 -2.67 -0.14
N ASN A 58 9.77 -3.88 0.33
CA ASN A 58 9.19 -5.09 -0.23
C ASN A 58 7.68 -5.18 -0.02
N ILE A 59 7.18 -4.75 1.15
CA ILE A 59 5.74 -4.59 1.39
C ILE A 59 5.14 -3.57 0.41
N TYR A 60 5.80 -2.42 0.21
CA TYR A 60 5.33 -1.38 -0.71
C TYR A 60 5.30 -1.84 -2.17
N LYS A 61 6.28 -2.63 -2.62
CA LYS A 61 6.24 -3.27 -3.95
C LYS A 61 4.98 -4.12 -4.10
N THR A 62 4.64 -4.93 -3.10
CA THR A 62 3.40 -5.72 -3.08
C THR A 62 2.15 -4.85 -3.11
N ILE A 63 2.14 -3.74 -2.36
CA ILE A 63 1.04 -2.76 -2.39
C ILE A 63 0.89 -2.16 -3.79
N PHE A 64 1.98 -1.79 -4.47
CA PHE A 64 1.93 -1.28 -5.84
C PHE A 64 1.36 -2.32 -6.81
N GLU A 65 1.81 -3.57 -6.74
CA GLU A 65 1.30 -4.63 -7.59
C GLU A 65 -0.21 -4.86 -7.41
N ASN A 66 -0.69 -4.88 -6.17
CA ASN A 66 -2.13 -4.97 -5.91
C ASN A 66 -2.89 -3.74 -6.41
N SER A 67 -2.32 -2.54 -6.27
CA SER A 67 -2.90 -1.30 -6.80
C SER A 67 -3.03 -1.34 -8.33
N LYS A 68 -2.01 -1.87 -9.03
CA LYS A 68 -2.04 -2.04 -10.49
C LYS A 68 -3.11 -3.05 -10.91
N LYS A 69 -3.23 -4.18 -10.20
CA LYS A 69 -4.28 -5.18 -10.45
C LYS A 69 -5.68 -4.57 -10.32
N VAL A 70 -5.90 -3.79 -9.27
CA VAL A 70 -7.17 -3.11 -9.02
C VAL A 70 -7.47 -2.07 -10.10
N GLN A 71 -6.49 -1.27 -10.52
CA GLN A 71 -6.65 -0.31 -11.63
C GLN A 71 -7.01 -1.03 -12.95
N ARG A 72 -6.32 -2.14 -13.27
CA ARG A 72 -6.58 -2.93 -14.49
C ARG A 72 -7.98 -3.55 -14.55
N LYS A 73 -8.56 -3.92 -13.41
CA LYS A 73 -9.94 -4.45 -13.34
C LYS A 73 -11.00 -3.37 -13.60
N ASN A 74 -10.64 -2.09 -13.53
CA ASN A 74 -11.54 -0.95 -13.71
C ASN A 74 -11.24 -0.17 -15.01
N LEU A 75 -10.44 -0.75 -15.91
CA LEU A 75 -10.28 -0.31 -17.31
C LEU A 75 -11.32 -1.02 -18.16
#